data_AF-A0A9D9TPP8-F1
#
_entry.id   AF-A0A9D9TPP8-F1
#
_cell.length_a   1.000
_cell.length_b   1.000
_cell.length_c   1.000
_cell.angle_alpha   90.00
_cell.angle_beta   90.00
_cell.angle_gamma   90.00
#
_symmetry.space_group_name_H-M   'P 1'
#
loop_
_entity.id
_entity.type
_entity.pdbx_description
1 polymer ?
#
loop_
_entity_poly.entity_id
_entity_poly.type
_entity_poly.pdbx_seq_one_letter_code
_entity_poly.pdbx_strand_id
1 'polypeptide(L)'
;MGIVSQQTLNAPTPQAVAALLKTLGQSGLLRSAAVNLAPLLHQAPAELDVETAGRMTVELEKVNVALDESPSPATEWGALRETLGDTLLAALVGISDASLRRYASGQRETPQKVAERLHWLALVVGDLAGSYNAFGIRRWFERPRQQLAGRSPRAELGADWSVDDATAAQVKSLAQALVGANPLAA
;
A
#
# COMPACT_ATOMS: atom_id res chain seq x y z
N MET A 1 -20.58 -29.95 -9.84
CA MET A 1 -20.01 -29.78 -8.48
C MET A 1 -18.53 -30.10 -8.55
N GLY A 2 -17.68 -29.08 -8.61
CA GLY A 2 -16.22 -29.22 -8.54
C GLY A 2 -15.72 -28.26 -7.47
N ILE A 3 -15.37 -28.81 -6.32
CA ILE A 3 -14.85 -28.04 -5.18
C ILE A 3 -13.41 -27.70 -5.53
N VAL A 4 -13.11 -26.41 -5.70
CA VAL A 4 -11.74 -25.90 -5.84
C VAL A 4 -10.98 -26.30 -4.58
N SER A 5 -9.97 -27.15 -4.76
CA SER A 5 -9.08 -27.55 -3.67
C SER A 5 -8.40 -26.30 -3.12
N GLN A 6 -8.58 -26.06 -1.82
CA GLN A 6 -7.78 -25.07 -1.11
C GLN A 6 -6.32 -25.48 -1.29
N GLN A 7 -5.56 -24.69 -2.06
CA GLN A 7 -4.11 -24.79 -2.07
C GLN A 7 -3.65 -24.58 -0.63
N THR A 8 -3.15 -25.65 -0.02
CA THR A 8 -2.35 -25.56 1.20
C THR A 8 -1.21 -24.60 0.91
N LEU A 9 -1.31 -23.38 1.41
CA LEU A 9 -0.17 -22.47 1.49
C LEU A 9 0.86 -23.18 2.37
N ASN A 10 1.85 -23.82 1.75
CA ASN A 10 2.94 -24.46 2.46
C ASN A 10 3.59 -23.39 3.36
N ALA A 11 3.71 -23.70 4.64
CA ALA A 11 4.39 -22.81 5.57
C ALA A 11 5.78 -22.48 5.02
N PRO A 12 6.18 -21.20 5.01
CA PRO A 12 7.46 -20.79 4.46
C PRO A 12 8.60 -21.50 5.20
N THR A 13 9.60 -21.98 4.46
CA THR A 13 10.74 -22.66 5.07
C THR A 13 11.55 -21.68 5.93
N PRO A 14 12.17 -22.13 7.03
CA PRO A 14 13.00 -21.26 7.89
C PRO A 14 14.08 -20.51 7.10
N GLN A 15 14.65 -21.12 6.06
CA GLN A 15 15.64 -20.49 5.18
C GLN A 15 15.02 -19.37 4.33
N ALA A 16 13.79 -19.52 3.85
CA ALA A 16 13.10 -18.48 3.09
C ALA A 16 12.76 -17.27 3.99
N VAL A 17 12.33 -17.53 5.23
CA VAL A 17 12.08 -16.50 6.23
C VAL A 17 13.38 -15.75 6.58
N ALA A 18 14.48 -16.47 6.80
CA ALA A 18 15.78 -15.86 7.09
C ALA A 18 16.33 -15.02 5.92
N ALA A 19 16.15 -15.48 4.67
CA ALA A 19 16.55 -14.74 3.48
C ALA A 19 15.72 -13.45 3.30
N LEU A 20 14.40 -13.53 3.55
CA LEU A 20 13.52 -12.37 3.54
C LEU A 20 13.92 -11.36 4.61
N LEU A 21 14.09 -11.78 5.87
CA LEU A 21 14.54 -10.93 6.97
C LEU A 21 15.91 -10.28 6.68
N LYS A 22 16.85 -11.02 6.07
CA LYS A 22 18.14 -10.46 5.66
C LYS A 22 17.98 -9.36 4.61
N THR A 23 17.09 -9.56 3.63
CA THR A 23 16.82 -8.59 2.56
C THR A 23 16.15 -7.33 3.12
N LEU A 24 15.20 -7.48 4.04
CA LEU A 24 14.54 -6.39 4.76
C LEU A 24 15.48 -5.63 5.71
N GLY A 25 16.48 -6.32 6.27
CA GLY A 25 17.55 -5.67 7.05
C GLY A 25 18.44 -4.78 6.19
N GLN A 26 18.73 -5.20 4.95
CA GLN A 26 19.55 -4.44 4.01
C GLN A 26 18.85 -3.19 3.46
N SER A 27 17.52 -3.17 3.40
CA SER A 27 16.73 -1.98 3.03
C SER A 27 16.56 -0.97 4.18
N GLY A 28 17.04 -1.28 5.39
CA GLY A 28 16.91 -0.43 6.57
C GLY A 28 15.55 -0.52 7.28
N LEU A 29 14.61 -1.30 6.74
CA LEU A 29 13.26 -1.48 7.29
C LEU A 29 13.23 -2.22 8.64
N LEU A 30 14.29 -2.98 8.97
CA LEU A 30 14.39 -3.73 10.24
C LEU A 30 15.25 -3.07 11.32
N ARG A 31 15.65 -1.80 11.20
CA ARG A 31 16.59 -1.19 12.17
C ARG A 31 16.14 -1.28 13.64
N SER A 32 14.84 -1.29 13.91
CA SER A 32 14.25 -1.53 15.24
C SER A 32 13.79 -2.98 15.47
N ALA A 33 13.30 -3.67 14.43
CA ALA A 33 12.73 -5.01 14.52
C ALA A 33 13.77 -6.14 14.61
N ALA A 34 15.02 -5.91 14.19
CA ALA A 34 16.06 -6.93 14.12
C ALA A 34 16.35 -7.65 15.44
N VAL A 35 16.23 -6.96 16.58
CA VAL A 35 16.47 -7.55 17.91
C VAL A 35 15.37 -8.53 18.30
N ASN A 36 14.11 -8.17 18.03
CA ASN A 36 12.95 -8.97 18.42
C ASN A 36 12.66 -10.12 17.44
N LEU A 37 13.12 -10.02 16.18
CA LEU A 37 12.96 -11.06 15.16
C LEU A 37 14.15 -12.04 15.09
N ALA A 38 15.25 -11.76 15.78
CA ALA A 38 16.44 -12.61 15.83
C ALA A 38 16.17 -14.08 16.21
N PRO A 39 15.23 -14.41 17.11
CA PRO A 39 14.93 -15.81 17.44
C PRO A 39 14.48 -16.66 16.23
N LEU A 40 13.79 -16.07 15.23
CA LEU A 40 13.38 -16.78 14.01
C LEU A 40 14.56 -17.19 13.11
N LEU A 41 15.72 -16.57 13.29
CA LEU A 41 16.92 -16.93 12.55
C LEU A 41 17.58 -18.20 13.12
N HIS A 42 17.20 -18.59 14.34
CA HIS A 42 17.89 -19.62 15.12
C HIS A 42 16.98 -20.75 15.64
N GLN A 43 15.67 -20.53 15.73
CA GLN A 43 14.71 -21.49 16.31
C GLN A 43 13.51 -21.68 15.38
N ALA A 44 12.97 -22.90 15.34
CA ALA A 44 11.75 -23.15 14.58
C ALA A 44 10.55 -22.50 15.30
N PRO A 45 9.50 -22.03 14.58
CA PRO A 45 8.34 -21.37 15.20
C PRO A 45 7.64 -22.20 16.28
N ALA A 46 7.71 -23.54 16.18
CA ALA A 46 7.14 -24.47 17.14
C ALA A 46 7.94 -24.60 18.46
N GLU A 47 9.15 -24.04 18.50
CA GLU A 47 10.08 -24.14 19.64
C GLU A 47 10.11 -22.86 20.49
N LEU A 48 9.35 -21.83 20.08
CA LEU A 48 9.27 -20.54 20.76
C LEU A 48 8.30 -20.59 21.94
N ASP A 49 8.69 -20.00 23.07
CA ASP A 49 7.77 -19.77 24.17
C ASP A 49 6.70 -18.73 23.79
N VAL A 50 5.57 -18.75 24.49
CA VAL A 50 4.38 -17.93 24.18
C VAL A 50 4.68 -16.42 24.25
N GLU A 51 5.53 -15.98 25.17
CA GLU A 51 5.86 -14.57 25.34
C GLU A 51 6.76 -14.06 24.21
N THR A 52 7.74 -14.87 23.81
CA THR A 52 8.61 -14.61 22.67
C THR A 52 7.84 -14.63 21.35
N ALA A 53 6.97 -15.61 21.15
CA ALA A 53 6.07 -15.66 19.99
C ALA A 53 5.15 -14.44 19.91
N GLY A 54 4.56 -14.00 21.04
CA GLY A 54 3.70 -12.82 21.10
C GLY A 54 4.42 -11.52 20.73
N ARG A 55 5.63 -11.29 21.25
CA ARG A 55 6.46 -10.13 20.89
C ARG A 55 6.80 -10.12 19.41
N MET A 56 7.06 -11.29 18.82
CA MET A 56 7.41 -11.42 17.42
C MET A 56 6.24 -11.17 16.48
N THR A 57 5.03 -11.64 16.82
CA THR A 57 3.82 -11.32 16.04
C THR A 57 3.64 -9.81 15.92
N VAL A 58 3.76 -9.07 17.03
CA VAL A 58 3.64 -7.61 17.04
C VAL A 58 4.70 -6.94 16.16
N GLU A 59 5.94 -7.44 16.16
CA GLU A 59 7.01 -6.87 15.35
C GLU A 59 6.89 -7.24 13.87
N LEU A 60 6.40 -8.45 13.55
CA LEU A 60 6.05 -8.84 12.18
C LEU A 60 4.88 -8.02 11.64
N GLU A 61 3.87 -7.73 12.46
CA GLU A 61 2.78 -6.81 12.10
C GLU A 61 3.32 -5.41 11.79
N LYS A 62 4.24 -4.88 12.61
CA LYS A 62 4.90 -3.59 12.35
C LYS A 62 5.72 -3.60 11.06
N VAL A 63 6.46 -4.67 10.80
CA VAL A 63 7.24 -4.83 9.55
C VAL A 63 6.30 -4.95 8.34
N ASN A 64 5.19 -5.67 8.49
CA ASN A 64 4.17 -5.77 7.44
C ASN A 64 3.56 -4.40 7.14
N VAL A 65 3.19 -3.63 8.17
CA VAL A 65 2.71 -2.25 8.02
C VAL A 65 3.77 -1.37 7.34
N ALA A 66 5.03 -1.46 7.77
CA ALA A 66 6.12 -0.69 7.16
C ALA A 66 6.37 -1.08 5.69
N LEU A 67 6.16 -2.34 5.33
CA LEU A 67 6.23 -2.82 3.95
C LEU A 67 5.06 -2.32 3.12
N ASP A 68 3.86 -2.35 3.67
CA ASP A 68 2.66 -1.79 3.04
C ASP A 68 2.77 -0.28 2.87
N GLU A 69 3.55 0.41 3.70
CA GLU A 69 3.82 1.86 3.61
C GLU A 69 5.05 2.21 2.75
N SER A 70 5.78 1.22 2.24
CA SER A 70 6.99 1.43 1.44
C SER A 70 6.67 1.62 -0.05
N PRO A 71 7.05 2.77 -0.66
CA PRO A 71 6.84 2.99 -2.09
C PRO A 71 7.54 1.97 -2.99
N SER A 72 6.82 1.41 -3.95
CA SER A 72 7.36 0.56 -5.03
C SER A 72 6.89 1.05 -6.41
N PRO A 73 7.50 2.13 -6.95
CA PRO A 73 7.02 2.74 -8.19
C PRO A 73 6.98 1.80 -9.40
N ALA A 74 7.91 0.84 -9.46
CA ALA A 74 8.01 -0.12 -10.56
C ALA A 74 6.73 -0.97 -10.71
N THR A 75 6.07 -1.31 -9.60
CA THR A 75 4.83 -2.09 -9.59
C THR A 75 3.58 -1.21 -9.56
N GLU A 76 3.66 -0.03 -8.93
CA GLU A 76 2.51 0.86 -8.73
C GLU A 76 2.09 1.59 -10.00
N TRP A 77 3.04 1.99 -10.86
CA TRP A 77 2.72 2.71 -12.09
C TRP A 77 1.77 1.92 -13.00
N GLY A 78 2.03 0.64 -13.21
CA GLY A 78 1.19 -0.20 -14.08
C GLY A 78 -0.25 -0.31 -13.56
N ALA A 79 -0.39 -0.70 -12.29
CA ALA A 79 -1.69 -0.92 -11.65
C ALA A 79 -2.54 0.36 -11.58
N LEU A 80 -1.92 1.49 -11.22
CA LEU A 80 -2.63 2.76 -11.12
C LEU A 80 -2.99 3.35 -12.49
N ARG A 81 -2.16 3.14 -13.52
CA ARG A 81 -2.51 3.56 -14.89
C ARG A 81 -3.71 2.78 -15.44
N GLU A 82 -3.78 1.49 -15.19
CA GLU A 82 -4.93 0.67 -15.57
C GLU A 82 -6.21 1.15 -14.87
N THR A 83 -6.12 1.45 -13.58
CA THR A 83 -7.28 1.83 -12.77
C THR A 83 -7.73 3.27 -13.02
N LEU A 84 -6.82 4.23 -12.97
CA LEU A 84 -7.12 5.67 -13.00
C LEU A 84 -7.02 6.28 -14.41
N GLY A 85 -6.21 5.68 -15.29
CA GLY A 85 -5.82 6.29 -16.56
C GLY A 85 -4.74 7.36 -16.39
N ASP A 86 -3.98 7.61 -17.47
CA ASP A 86 -2.81 8.48 -17.45
C ASP A 86 -3.13 9.92 -17.02
N THR A 87 -4.21 10.52 -17.54
CA THR A 87 -4.53 11.93 -17.28
C THR A 87 -4.94 12.18 -15.82
N LEU A 88 -5.78 11.33 -15.23
CA LEU A 88 -6.18 11.48 -13.83
C LEU A 88 -5.01 11.17 -12.90
N LEU A 89 -4.23 10.12 -13.19
CA LEU A 89 -3.07 9.77 -12.38
C LEU A 89 -2.02 10.89 -12.41
N ALA A 90 -1.71 11.44 -13.58
CA ALA A 90 -0.77 12.56 -13.72
C ALA A 90 -1.22 13.78 -12.90
N ALA A 91 -2.52 14.10 -12.93
CA ALA A 91 -3.08 15.18 -12.14
C ALA A 91 -2.96 14.92 -10.62
N LEU A 92 -3.25 13.69 -10.17
CA LEU A 92 -3.21 13.33 -8.74
C LEU A 92 -1.78 13.28 -8.18
N VAL A 93 -0.79 12.82 -8.97
CA VAL A 93 0.62 12.84 -8.55
C VAL A 93 1.32 14.18 -8.83
N GLY A 94 0.63 15.14 -9.44
CA GLY A 94 1.13 16.50 -9.68
C GLY A 94 2.23 16.59 -10.75
N ILE A 95 2.12 15.82 -11.83
CA ILE A 95 3.07 15.83 -12.97
C ILE A 95 2.35 15.92 -14.31
N SER A 96 3.10 16.11 -15.40
CA SER A 96 2.54 16.02 -16.76
C SER A 96 2.45 14.58 -17.26
N ASP A 97 1.51 14.31 -18.18
CA ASP A 97 1.35 13.01 -18.86
C ASP A 97 2.65 12.51 -19.51
N ALA A 98 3.46 13.44 -20.05
CA ALA A 98 4.75 13.12 -20.64
C ALA A 98 5.76 12.64 -19.59
N SER A 99 5.78 13.24 -18.39
CA SER A 99 6.61 12.77 -17.28
C SER A 99 6.13 11.43 -16.75
N LEU A 100 4.81 11.25 -16.59
CA LEU A 100 4.22 9.98 -16.19
C LEU A 100 4.68 8.84 -17.10
N ARG A 101 4.58 9.00 -18.42
CA ARG A 101 5.02 7.95 -19.37
C ARG A 101 6.50 7.60 -19.24
N ARG A 102 7.38 8.58 -18.98
CA ARG A 102 8.81 8.33 -18.79
C ARG A 102 9.12 7.59 -17.49
N TYR A 103 8.43 7.93 -16.40
CA TYR A 103 8.60 7.25 -15.12
C TYR A 103 8.01 5.84 -15.16
N ALA A 104 6.80 5.69 -15.70
CA ALA A 104 6.11 4.40 -15.81
C ALA A 104 6.79 3.40 -16.75
N SER A 105 7.60 3.87 -17.70
CA SER A 105 8.39 3.01 -18.59
C SER A 105 9.82 2.74 -18.10
N GLY A 106 10.22 3.33 -16.96
CA GLY A 106 11.59 3.24 -16.45
C GLY A 106 12.62 4.04 -17.26
N GLN A 107 12.19 4.84 -18.25
CA GLN A 107 13.09 5.74 -19.00
C GLN A 107 13.72 6.83 -18.10
N ARG A 108 13.07 7.13 -16.98
CA ARG A 108 13.59 7.99 -15.91
C ARG A 108 13.22 7.40 -14.56
N GLU A 109 14.10 7.62 -13.58
CA GLU A 109 13.80 7.33 -12.19
C GLU A 109 12.61 8.18 -11.71
N THR A 110 11.74 7.58 -10.89
CA THR A 110 10.60 8.29 -10.30
C THR A 110 11.11 9.19 -9.18
N PRO A 111 10.89 10.52 -9.24
CA PRO A 111 11.31 11.40 -8.14
C PRO A 111 10.64 11.01 -6.83
N GLN A 112 11.35 11.15 -5.71
CA GLN A 112 10.88 10.71 -4.39
C GLN A 112 9.46 11.20 -4.05
N LYS A 113 9.19 12.52 -4.20
CA LYS A 113 7.85 13.11 -3.98
C LYS A 113 6.76 12.46 -4.85
N VAL A 114 7.10 12.04 -6.07
CA VAL A 114 6.17 11.35 -6.97
C VAL A 114 5.97 9.90 -6.53
N ALA A 115 7.03 9.23 -6.09
CA ALA A 115 6.96 7.86 -5.56
C ALA A 115 6.06 7.79 -4.32
N GLU A 116 6.21 8.72 -3.38
CA GLU A 116 5.38 8.82 -2.18
C GLU A 116 3.90 9.04 -2.52
N ARG A 117 3.60 9.98 -3.42
CA ARG A 117 2.22 10.23 -3.88
C ARG A 117 1.64 9.04 -4.63
N LEU A 118 2.44 8.38 -5.46
CA LEU A 118 2.03 7.19 -6.22
C LEU A 118 1.68 6.04 -5.27
N HIS A 119 2.53 5.79 -4.29
CA HIS A 119 2.29 4.80 -3.26
C HIS A 119 1.05 5.11 -2.42
N TRP A 120 0.91 6.36 -1.96
CA TRP A 120 -0.29 6.82 -1.25
C TRP A 120 -1.57 6.57 -2.07
N LEU A 121 -1.52 6.82 -3.39
CA LEU A 121 -2.66 6.54 -4.28
C LEU A 121 -2.92 5.04 -4.42
N ALA A 122 -1.90 4.19 -4.42
CA ALA A 122 -2.06 2.74 -4.46
C ALA A 122 -2.84 2.24 -3.23
N LEU A 123 -2.53 2.77 -2.04
CA LEU A 123 -3.26 2.45 -0.81
C LEU A 123 -4.72 2.90 -0.89
N VAL A 124 -4.97 4.16 -1.29
CA VAL A 124 -6.34 4.68 -1.43
C VAL A 124 -7.14 3.90 -2.47
N VAL A 125 -6.54 3.56 -3.62
CA VAL A 125 -7.19 2.75 -4.64
C VAL A 125 -7.48 1.33 -4.12
N GLY A 126 -6.58 0.75 -3.32
CA GLY A 126 -6.79 -0.54 -2.65
C GLY A 126 -8.01 -0.52 -1.74
N ASP A 127 -8.13 0.50 -0.87
CA ASP A 127 -9.29 0.68 0.01
C ASP A 127 -10.60 0.80 -0.79
N LEU A 128 -10.57 1.54 -1.91
CA LEU A 128 -11.74 1.76 -2.76
C LEU A 128 -12.12 0.53 -3.59
N ALA A 129 -11.16 -0.31 -3.97
CA ALA A 129 -11.39 -1.49 -4.81
C ALA A 129 -12.32 -2.51 -4.13
N GLY A 130 -12.40 -2.51 -2.79
CA GLY A 130 -13.35 -3.32 -2.03
C GLY A 130 -14.83 -2.94 -2.26
N SER A 131 -15.11 -1.73 -2.75
CA SER A 131 -16.49 -1.23 -2.95
C SER A 131 -16.76 -0.70 -4.36
N TYR A 132 -15.73 -0.43 -5.16
CA TYR A 132 -15.86 0.18 -6.48
C TYR A 132 -15.01 -0.53 -7.53
N ASN A 133 -15.54 -0.61 -8.75
CA ASN A 133 -14.74 -0.93 -9.94
C ASN A 133 -13.92 0.29 -10.39
N ALA A 134 -13.03 0.12 -11.38
CA ALA A 134 -12.17 1.18 -11.89
C ALA A 134 -12.92 2.47 -12.29
N PHE A 135 -14.11 2.35 -12.91
CA PHE A 135 -14.93 3.51 -13.24
C PHE A 135 -15.44 4.24 -11.98
N GLY A 136 -15.91 3.48 -10.99
CA GLY A 136 -16.34 4.00 -9.70
C GLY A 136 -15.21 4.71 -8.97
N ILE A 137 -14.01 4.14 -8.97
CA ILE A 137 -12.80 4.72 -8.36
C ILE A 137 -12.45 6.05 -9.03
N ARG A 138 -12.38 6.11 -10.37
CA ARG A 138 -12.13 7.38 -11.10
C ARG A 138 -13.16 8.44 -10.74
N ARG A 139 -14.44 8.05 -10.69
CA ARG A 139 -15.52 8.97 -10.34
C ARG A 139 -15.48 9.37 -8.86
N TRP A 140 -14.96 8.52 -7.98
CA TRP A 140 -14.83 8.80 -6.56
C TRP A 140 -13.92 10.01 -6.32
N PHE A 141 -12.80 10.10 -7.04
CA PHE A 141 -11.83 11.20 -6.97
C PHE A 141 -12.38 12.54 -7.49
N GLU A 142 -13.36 12.51 -8.40
CA GLU A 142 -13.97 13.70 -9.00
C GLU A 142 -15.25 14.16 -8.30
N ARG A 143 -15.88 13.31 -7.49
CA ARG A 143 -17.15 13.64 -6.84
C ARG A 143 -16.96 14.53 -5.61
N PRO A 144 -17.65 15.68 -5.54
CA PRO A 144 -17.78 16.48 -4.33
C PRO A 144 -18.16 15.65 -3.10
N ARG A 145 -17.53 15.97 -1.95
CA ARG A 145 -17.82 15.35 -0.65
C ARG A 145 -18.17 16.43 0.35
N GLN A 146 -19.24 16.22 1.12
CA GLN A 146 -19.61 17.12 2.21
C GLN A 146 -18.50 17.16 3.27
N GLN A 147 -17.85 16.03 3.51
CA GLN A 147 -16.69 15.91 4.41
C GLN A 147 -15.48 16.73 3.95
N LEU A 148 -15.43 17.13 2.68
CA LEU A 148 -14.39 17.99 2.09
C LEU A 148 -14.96 19.36 1.71
N ALA A 149 -15.94 19.87 2.47
CA ALA A 149 -16.60 21.15 2.24
C ALA A 149 -17.14 21.33 0.81
N GLY A 150 -17.64 20.26 0.19
CA GLY A 150 -18.16 20.27 -1.17
C GLY A 150 -17.09 20.17 -2.26
N ARG A 151 -15.81 20.00 -1.92
CA ARG A 151 -14.74 19.73 -2.89
C ARG A 151 -14.65 18.24 -3.21
N SER A 152 -14.12 17.92 -4.38
CA SER A 152 -13.76 16.54 -4.71
C SER A 152 -12.40 16.17 -4.11
N PRO A 153 -12.11 14.87 -3.88
CA PRO A 153 -10.79 14.44 -3.42
C PRO A 153 -9.62 14.94 -4.28
N ARG A 154 -9.79 15.05 -5.61
CA ARG A 154 -8.77 15.66 -6.48
C ARG A 154 -8.60 17.16 -6.21
N ALA A 155 -9.70 17.89 -6.00
CA ALA A 155 -9.68 19.34 -5.79
C ALA A 155 -9.13 19.74 -4.40
N GLU A 156 -9.69 19.16 -3.33
CA GLU A 156 -8.91 18.31 -2.43
C GLU A 156 -7.41 18.56 -2.24
N LEU A 157 -6.68 17.57 -2.74
CA LEU A 157 -5.23 17.50 -2.80
C LEU A 157 -4.63 18.65 -3.63
N GLY A 158 -5.25 19.02 -4.76
CA GLY A 158 -4.65 20.00 -5.67
C GLY A 158 -3.35 19.48 -6.31
N ALA A 159 -2.53 20.38 -6.87
CA ALA A 159 -1.37 19.97 -7.68
C ALA A 159 -0.08 19.74 -6.87
N ASP A 160 0.05 20.34 -5.68
CA ASP A 160 1.34 20.41 -4.98
C ASP A 160 1.38 19.81 -3.56
N TRP A 161 0.36 19.04 -3.20
CA TRP A 161 0.22 18.37 -1.90
C TRP A 161 1.37 17.43 -1.53
N SER A 162 1.53 17.19 -0.23
CA SER A 162 2.40 16.17 0.36
C SER A 162 1.57 15.08 1.03
N VAL A 163 2.11 13.86 1.10
CA VAL A 163 1.47 12.74 1.82
C VAL A 163 1.28 13.03 3.32
N ASP A 164 2.08 13.94 3.87
CA ASP A 164 2.01 14.41 5.26
C ASP A 164 0.99 15.54 5.48
N ASP A 165 0.37 16.06 4.41
CA ASP A 165 -0.61 17.14 4.53
C ASP A 165 -1.88 16.63 5.21
N ALA A 166 -2.49 17.48 6.04
CA ALA A 166 -3.78 17.18 6.67
C ALA A 166 -4.89 16.88 5.64
N THR A 167 -4.83 17.50 4.46
CA THR A 167 -5.77 17.24 3.36
C THR A 167 -5.61 15.83 2.80
N ALA A 168 -4.37 15.35 2.65
CA ALA A 168 -4.07 13.97 2.25
C ALA A 168 -4.56 12.97 3.30
N ALA A 169 -4.27 13.22 4.58
CA ALA A 169 -4.76 12.38 5.67
C ALA A 169 -6.30 12.29 5.68
N GLN A 170 -6.99 13.42 5.46
CA GLN A 170 -8.45 13.47 5.39
C GLN A 170 -9.01 12.67 4.22
N VAL A 171 -8.43 12.81 3.02
CA VAL A 171 -8.88 12.04 1.84
C VAL A 171 -8.65 10.54 2.04
N LYS A 172 -7.51 10.13 2.62
CA LYS A 172 -7.22 8.72 2.93
C LYS A 172 -8.24 8.15 3.91
N SER A 173 -8.55 8.88 4.98
CA SER A 173 -9.55 8.46 5.97
C SER A 173 -10.95 8.25 5.35
N LEU A 174 -11.34 9.06 4.35
CA LEU A 174 -12.60 8.87 3.64
C LEU A 174 -12.64 7.59 2.80
N ALA A 175 -11.51 7.17 2.22
CA ALA A 175 -11.43 5.90 1.51
C ALA A 175 -11.48 4.72 2.49
N GLN A 176 -10.72 4.77 3.57
CA GLN A 176 -10.68 3.74 4.62
C GLN A 176 -12.04 3.51 5.29
N ALA A 177 -12.82 4.57 5.50
CA ALA A 177 -14.17 4.46 6.06
C ALA A 177 -15.10 3.58 5.23
N LEU A 178 -14.82 3.38 3.93
CA LEU A 178 -15.62 2.53 3.05
C LEU A 178 -15.27 1.04 3.20
N VAL A 179 -14.05 0.72 3.62
CA VAL A 179 -13.63 -0.65 3.91
C VAL A 179 -14.46 -1.22 5.07
N GLY A 180 -14.69 -0.41 6.12
CA GLY A 180 -15.51 -0.80 7.28
C GLY A 180 -17.03 -0.74 7.06
N ALA A 181 -17.49 -0.06 6.00
CA ALA A 181 -18.91 0.02 5.63
C ALA A 181 -19.37 -1.18 4.79
N ASN A 182 -18.47 -2.12 4.51
CA ASN A 182 -18.76 -3.35 3.78
C ASN A 182 -19.00 -4.49 4.78
N PRO A 183 -20.25 -4.80 5.17
CA PRO A 183 -20.54 -6.09 5.78
C PRO A 183 -20.31 -7.13 4.68
N LEU A 184 -19.24 -7.91 4.80
CA LEU A 184 -19.13 -9.16 4.06
C LEU A 184 -20.41 -9.95 4.33
N ALA A 185 -21.22 -10.13 3.28
CA ALA A 185 -22.31 -11.11 3.15
C ALA A 185 -23.13 -11.39 4.43
N ALA A 186 -24.26 -10.71 4.58
CA ALA A 186 -25.42 -11.26 5.28
C ALA A 186 -26.36 -11.90 4.27
#